data_AF-A0A661X842-F1
#
_entry.id   AF-A0A661X842-F1
#
_cell.length_a   1.000
_cell.length_b   1.000
_cell.length_c   1.000
_cell.angle_alpha   90.00
_cell.angle_beta   90.00
_cell.angle_gamma   90.00
#
_symmetry.space_group_name_H-M   'P 1'
#
loop_
_entity.id
_entity.type
_entity.pdbx_description
1 polymer ?
#
loop_
_entity_poly.entity_id
_entity_poly.type
_entity_poly.pdbx_seq_one_letter_code
_entity_poly.pdbx_strand_id
1 'polypeptide(L)'
;KTTNKGAIIGVTLSIVVAFLLKIPSLELPWMDQMFYTLIITMVIIAGVSLTTSYDVDDPKGIPLTAATFKTESAFNISAYAILIILAVLYTVFW
;
A
#
# COMPACT_ATOMS: atom_id res chain seq x y z
N LYS A 1 -14.11 -2.92 4.00
CA LYS A 1 -14.59 -3.30 2.63
C LYS A 1 -13.79 -4.42 1.97
N THR A 2 -12.48 -4.51 2.20
CA THR A 2 -11.69 -5.66 1.71
C THR A 2 -12.25 -6.98 2.24
N THR A 3 -12.49 -7.95 1.35
CA THR A 3 -12.98 -9.28 1.71
C THR A 3 -11.87 -10.32 1.57
N ASN A 4 -12.01 -11.46 2.25
CA ASN A 4 -11.07 -12.58 2.11
C ASN A 4 -10.92 -13.05 0.66
N LYS A 5 -12.03 -13.08 -0.10
CA LYS A 5 -12.04 -13.46 -1.50
C LYS A 5 -11.24 -12.46 -2.35
N GLY A 6 -11.43 -11.16 -2.13
CA GLY A 6 -10.66 -10.12 -2.80
C GLY A 6 -9.17 -10.22 -2.51
N ALA A 7 -8.80 -10.46 -1.25
CA ALA A 7 -7.41 -10.63 -0.83
C ALA A 7 -6.73 -11.83 -1.49
N ILE A 8 -7.37 -13.01 -1.50
CA ILE A 8 -6.82 -14.23 -2.11
C ILE A 8 -6.63 -14.07 -3.62
N ILE A 9 -7.64 -13.51 -4.30
CA ILE A 9 -7.55 -13.27 -5.75
C ILE A 9 -6.46 -12.24 -6.05
N GLY A 10 -6.40 -11.16 -5.26
CA GLY A 10 -5.37 -10.13 -5.39
C GLY A 10 -3.96 -10.66 -5.24
N VAL A 11 -3.66 -11.42 -4.17
CA VAL A 11 -2.30 -11.97 -3.96
C VAL A 11 -1.92 -13.02 -5.00
N THR A 12 -2.89 -13.78 -5.51
CA THR A 12 -2.62 -14.74 -6.60
C THR A 12 -2.28 -14.01 -7.90
N LEU A 13 -3.06 -12.97 -8.24
CA LEU A 13 -2.85 -12.18 -9.44
C LEU A 13 -1.62 -11.26 -9.34
N SER A 14 -1.21 -10.85 -8.14
CA SER A 14 -0.01 -10.01 -7.96
C SER A 14 1.25 -10.72 -8.44
N ILE A 15 1.34 -12.05 -8.26
CA ILE A 15 2.45 -12.86 -8.76
C ILE A 15 2.49 -12.78 -10.29
N VAL A 16 1.34 -12.94 -10.95
CA VAL A 16 1.23 -12.85 -12.42
C VAL A 16 1.63 -11.46 -12.91
N VAL A 17 1.11 -10.40 -12.27
CA VAL A 17 1.44 -9.01 -12.59
C VAL A 17 2.95 -8.75 -12.44
N ALA A 18 3.56 -9.22 -11.35
CA ALA A 18 4.99 -9.05 -11.11
C ALA A 18 5.83 -9.73 -12.20
N PHE A 19 5.47 -10.95 -12.62
CA PHE A 19 6.15 -11.64 -13.71
C PHE A 19 5.99 -10.92 -15.05
N LEU A 20 4.81 -10.40 -15.35
CA LEU A 20 4.58 -9.61 -16.57
C LEU A 20 5.43 -8.33 -16.59
N LEU A 21 5.55 -7.64 -15.45
CA LEU A 21 6.41 -6.46 -15.34
C LEU A 21 7.91 -6.78 -15.37
N LYS A 22 8.28 -8.04 -15.13
CA LYS A 22 9.67 -8.51 -15.18
C LYS A 22 10.15 -8.85 -16.60
N ILE A 23 9.27 -8.77 -17.60
CA ILE A 23 9.65 -9.06 -18.98
C ILE A 23 10.68 -8.01 -19.45
N PRO A 24 11.82 -8.44 -20.02
CA PRO A 24 12.92 -7.52 -20.39
C PRO A 24 12.52 -6.38 -21.32
N SER A 25 11.46 -6.55 -22.13
CA SER A 25 11.00 -5.56 -23.10
C SER A 25 10.42 -4.28 -22.49
N LEU A 26 10.12 -4.27 -21.19
CA LEU A 26 9.54 -3.09 -20.52
C LEU A 26 10.60 -2.13 -19.97
N GLU A 27 11.85 -2.59 -19.82
CA GLU A 27 13.00 -1.78 -19.36
C GLU A 27 12.77 -0.96 -18.07
N LEU A 28 11.81 -1.38 -17.24
CA LEU A 28 11.50 -0.70 -15.98
C LEU A 28 12.54 -1.01 -14.90
N PRO A 29 13.00 -0.04 -14.11
CA PRO A 29 13.78 -0.30 -12.90
C PRO A 29 12.99 -1.17 -11.91
N TRP A 30 13.68 -1.98 -11.12
CA TRP A 30 13.03 -2.89 -10.15
C TRP A 30 12.11 -2.15 -9.16
N MET A 31 12.49 -0.96 -8.70
CA MET A 31 11.68 -0.19 -7.75
C MET A 31 10.33 0.22 -8.35
N ASP A 32 10.31 0.61 -9.63
CA ASP A 32 9.09 0.96 -10.35
C ASP A 32 8.22 -0.28 -10.57
N GLN A 33 8.82 -1.43 -10.92
CA GLN A 33 8.10 -2.70 -11.04
C GLN A 33 7.38 -3.07 -9.73
N MET A 34 8.06 -2.91 -8.59
CA MET A 34 7.48 -3.19 -7.27
C MET A 34 6.34 -2.22 -6.94
N PHE A 35 6.51 -0.93 -7.25
CA PHE A 35 5.47 0.08 -7.07
C PHE A 35 4.21 -0.25 -7.90
N TYR A 36 4.36 -0.55 -9.19
CA TYR A 36 3.24 -0.92 -10.06
C TYR A 36 2.55 -2.20 -9.59
N THR A 37 3.32 -3.21 -9.17
CA THR A 37 2.76 -4.46 -8.62
C THR A 37 1.87 -4.16 -7.41
N LEU A 38 2.31 -3.30 -6.49
CA LEU A 38 1.55 -2.91 -5.31
C LEU A 38 0.25 -2.18 -5.69
N ILE A 39 0.33 -1.17 -6.56
CA ILE A 39 -0.84 -0.38 -6.98
C ILE A 39 -1.87 -1.28 -7.69
N ILE A 40 -1.44 -2.10 -8.65
CA ILE A 40 -2.32 -2.99 -9.41
C ILE A 40 -2.98 -4.01 -8.48
N THR A 41 -2.23 -4.57 -7.52
CA THR A 41 -2.78 -5.51 -6.54
C THR A 41 -3.84 -4.86 -5.66
N MET A 42 -3.62 -3.63 -5.19
CA MET A 42 -4.63 -2.88 -4.42
C MET A 42 -5.90 -2.65 -5.24
N VAL A 43 -5.77 -2.27 -6.52
CA VAL A 43 -6.91 -2.07 -7.42
C VAL A 43 -7.69 -3.38 -7.62
N ILE A 44 -7.00 -4.51 -7.83
CA ILE A 44 -7.64 -5.82 -7.97
C ILE A 44 -8.39 -6.20 -6.69
N ILE A 45 -7.74 -6.10 -5.53
CA ILE A 45 -8.36 -6.42 -4.23
C ILE A 45 -9.59 -5.54 -4.01
N ALA A 46 -9.48 -4.24 -4.24
CA ALA A 46 -10.58 -3.30 -4.09
C ALA A 46 -11.73 -3.62 -5.05
N GLY A 47 -11.45 -3.82 -6.33
CA GLY A 47 -12.45 -4.12 -7.36
C GLY A 47 -13.19 -5.44 -7.09
N VAL A 48 -12.46 -6.50 -6.76
CA VAL A 48 -13.06 -7.79 -6.41
C VAL A 48 -13.85 -7.69 -5.11
N SER A 49 -13.31 -7.03 -4.08
CA SER A 49 -14.01 -6.90 -2.79
C SER A 49 -15.31 -6.10 -2.94
N LEU A 50 -15.29 -4.98 -3.67
CA LEU A 50 -16.47 -4.14 -3.87
C LEU A 50 -17.56 -4.82 -4.71
N THR A 51 -17.19 -5.68 -5.65
CA THR A 51 -18.15 -6.41 -6.50
C THR A 51 -18.66 -7.70 -5.88
N THR A 52 -17.96 -8.26 -4.89
CA THR A 52 -18.32 -9.54 -4.26
C THR A 52 -18.82 -9.42 -2.82
N SER A 53 -18.68 -8.25 -2.19
CA SER A 53 -19.19 -8.02 -0.83
C SER A 53 -20.70 -7.83 -0.86
N TYR A 54 -21.41 -8.63 -0.06
CA TYR A 54 -22.84 -8.45 0.20
C TYR A 54 -23.06 -7.38 1.28
N ASP A 55 -22.18 -7.34 2.28
CA ASP A 55 -22.22 -6.38 3.36
C ASP A 55 -21.45 -5.11 3.00
N VAL A 56 -21.86 -3.97 3.58
CA VAL A 56 -21.19 -2.68 3.39
C VAL A 56 -19.75 -2.75 3.89
N ASP A 57 -19.54 -3.37 5.05
CA ASP A 57 -18.24 -3.66 5.61
C ASP A 57 -18.13 -5.15 5.95
N ASP A 58 -16.98 -5.74 5.63
CA ASP A 58 -16.73 -7.16 5.91
C ASP A 58 -16.85 -7.41 7.43
N PRO A 59 -17.56 -8.45 7.88
CA PRO A 59 -17.73 -8.76 9.31
C PRO A 59 -16.41 -9.00 10.07
N LYS A 60 -15.33 -9.37 9.36
CA LYS A 60 -13.98 -9.55 9.90
C LYS A 60 -13.09 -8.32 9.65
N GLY A 61 -13.65 -7.24 9.13
CA GLY A 61 -12.96 -5.98 8.95
C GLY A 61 -12.50 -5.40 10.27
N ILE A 62 -11.29 -4.84 10.29
CA ILE A 62 -10.74 -4.19 11.48
C ILE A 62 -11.37 -2.80 11.60
N PRO A 63 -12.10 -2.48 12.69
CA PRO A 63 -12.64 -1.15 12.89
C PRO A 63 -11.50 -0.20 13.26
N LEU A 64 -11.18 0.73 12.37
CA LEU A 64 -10.19 1.77 12.62
C LEU A 64 -10.89 2.99 13.24
N THR A 65 -10.39 3.44 14.38
CA THR A 65 -10.90 4.65 15.04
C THR A 65 -9.79 5.72 15.08
N ALA A 66 -10.18 6.99 15.09
CA ALA A 66 -9.21 8.09 15.16
C ALA A 66 -8.34 8.03 16.43
N ALA A 67 -8.88 7.49 17.52
CA ALA A 67 -8.15 7.32 18.77
C ALA A 67 -6.94 6.37 18.63
N THR A 68 -7.03 5.36 17.76
CA THR A 68 -5.95 4.38 17.53
C THR A 68 -4.67 5.02 16.98
N PHE A 69 -4.79 6.15 16.29
CA PHE A 69 -3.66 6.86 15.66
C PHE A 69 -3.24 8.11 16.44
N LYS A 70 -3.82 8.36 17.62
CA LYS A 70 -3.44 9.49 18.46
C LYS A 70 -2.09 9.23 19.10
N THR A 71 -1.12 10.07 18.77
CA THR A 71 0.26 10.02 19.28
C THR A 71 0.50 11.10 20.34
N GLU A 72 1.48 10.87 21.21
CA GLU A 72 1.89 11.84 22.22
C GLU A 72 2.70 13.00 21.61
N SER A 73 2.64 14.16 22.26
CA SER A 73 3.34 15.37 21.79
C SER A 73 4.85 15.17 21.65
N ALA A 74 5.48 14.38 22.53
CA ALA A 74 6.90 14.08 22.45
C ALA A 74 7.25 13.32 21.15
N PHE A 75 6.48 12.28 20.81
CA PHE A 75 6.66 11.52 19.56
C PHE A 75 6.52 12.43 18.33
N ASN A 76 5.52 13.30 18.33
CA ASN A 76 5.26 14.20 17.19
C ASN A 76 6.42 15.18 16.95
N ILE A 77 6.94 15.79 18.02
CA ILE A 77 8.09 16.71 17.94
C ILE A 77 9.32 15.96 17.40
N SER A 78 9.58 14.75 17.88
CA SER A 78 10.69 13.92 17.40
C SER A 78 10.52 13.51 15.93
N ALA A 79 9.30 13.15 15.51
CA ALA A 79 9.01 12.81 14.12
C ALA A 79 9.28 14.00 13.18
N TYR A 80 8.87 15.21 13.56
CA TYR A 80 9.18 16.41 12.79
C TYR A 80 10.68 16.70 12.71
N ALA A 81 11.42 16.50 13.81
CA ALA A 81 12.88 16.67 13.79
C ALA A 81 13.55 15.72 12.78
N ILE A 82 13.13 14.44 12.73
CA ILE A 82 13.63 13.46 11.76
C ILE A 82 13.29 13.87 10.33
N LEU A 83 12.06 14.33 10.07
CA LEU A 83 11.65 14.79 8.74
C LEU A 83 12.48 15.99 8.27
N ILE A 84 12.79 16.94 9.16
CA ILE A 84 13.63 18.10 8.85
C ILE A 84 15.05 17.66 8.53
N ILE A 85 15.65 16.78 9.36
CA ILE A 85 16.99 16.25 9.11
C ILE A 85 17.04 15.56 7.74
N LEU A 86 16.05 14.72 7.42
CA LEU A 86 15.99 14.02 6.15
C LEU A 86 15.84 15.01 4.98
N ALA A 87 15.00 16.02 5.10
CA ALA A 87 14.86 17.07 4.09
C ALA A 87 16.17 17.82 3.84
N VAL A 88 16.90 18.19 4.90
CA VAL A 88 18.21 18.85 4.78
C VAL A 88 19.22 17.93 4.10
N LEU A 89 19.32 16.66 4.51
CA LEU A 89 20.25 15.70 3.91
C LEU A 89 19.97 15.53 2.41
N TYR A 90 18.70 15.32 2.03
CA TYR A 90 18.33 15.19 0.63
C TYR A 90 18.46 16.49 -0.17
N THR A 91 18.47 17.67 0.46
CA THR A 91 18.66 18.94 -0.26
C THR A 91 20.14 19.29 -0.42
N VAL A 92 20.98 18.97 0.57
CA VAL A 92 22.42 19.31 0.57
C VAL A 92 23.23 18.35 -0.31
N PHE A 93 22.86 17.07 -0.35
CA PHE A 93 23.61 16.03 -1.08
C PHE A 93 23.03 15.67 -2.45
N TRP A 94 21.94 16.32 -2.86
CA TRP A 94 21.38 16.21 -4.20
C TRP A 94 21.94 17.30 -5.10
#